data_AF-A0A0F9R0G8-F1
#
_entry.id   AF-A0A0F9R0G8-F1
#
_cell.length_a   1.000
_cell.length_b   1.000
_cell.length_c   1.000
_cell.angle_alpha   90.00
_cell.angle_beta   90.00
_cell.angle_gamma   90.00
#
_symmetry.space_group_name_H-M   'P 1'
#
loop_
_entity.id
_entity.type
_entity.pdbx_description
1 polymer ?
#
loop_
_entity_poly.entity_id
_entity_poly.type
_entity_poly.pdbx_seq_one_letter_code
_entity_poly.pdbx_strand_id
1 'polypeptide(L)'
;MSDNESQPVLERIEERVHIRRENWHTEETPMLPPFEWMDETCIVSRHTRIGLESKRRYLLDTILISINGTKETPGAIARDYLKSKYRHGPKWTASQRTKIREELVDSPVYVSPCSFEEGYYVDIQACFWSVMVRCGWQVCYFPGKHLGVGTPPLDFPFTENKRARNCLVTVGRSNSMQLWTPSKGTFERRTQNYLANTQLYCLIMDCLHGIANEAVAAGAVYVATDGYIAPNYKSMMLIYEIVKSWGFIPTIKGEGEGFVNNLGSYRVGRLYIKMPTEKTSSYNNLKQVRYHKWLRERMALSLIEAPWHEAFITRPRSIGHDKHT
;
A
#
# COMPACT_ATOMS: atom_id res chain seq x y z
N MET A 1 34.44 -5.19 4.83
CA MET A 1 33.22 -4.61 4.24
C MET A 1 33.41 -4.71 2.73
N SER A 2 32.53 -5.46 2.06
CA SER A 2 32.70 -5.84 0.64
C SER A 2 32.50 -4.65 -0.29
N ASP A 3 33.25 -4.57 -1.38
CA ASP A 3 33.23 -3.54 -2.45
C ASP A 3 31.86 -3.23 -3.09
N ASN A 4 30.79 -3.86 -2.63
CA ASN A 4 29.42 -3.76 -3.13
C ASN A 4 28.57 -2.67 -2.43
N GLU A 5 29.09 -2.02 -1.38
CA GLU A 5 28.36 -0.92 -0.69
C GLU A 5 28.50 0.44 -1.39
N SER A 6 29.47 0.61 -2.28
CA SER A 6 29.71 1.84 -3.05
C SER A 6 28.86 1.96 -4.32
N GLN A 7 28.28 0.87 -4.82
CA GLN A 7 27.42 0.89 -6.01
C GLN A 7 26.07 1.58 -5.72
N PRO A 8 25.64 2.53 -6.58
CA PRO A 8 24.29 3.07 -6.57
C PRO A 8 23.23 1.97 -6.46
N VAL A 9 22.18 2.25 -5.68
CA VAL A 9 21.08 1.31 -5.44
C VAL A 9 20.42 0.86 -6.76
N LEU A 10 20.33 1.77 -7.73
CA LEU A 10 19.75 1.49 -9.04
C LEU A 10 20.55 0.43 -9.81
N GLU A 11 21.88 0.54 -9.85
CA GLU A 11 22.76 -0.45 -10.50
C GLU A 11 22.58 -1.85 -9.91
N ARG A 12 22.47 -1.95 -8.57
CA ARG A 12 22.20 -3.22 -7.89
C ARG A 12 20.82 -3.80 -8.21
N ILE A 13 19.82 -2.97 -8.52
CA ILE A 13 18.51 -3.44 -8.97
C ILE A 13 18.62 -3.93 -10.42
N GLU A 14 19.31 -3.17 -11.28
CA GLU A 14 19.55 -3.50 -12.68
C GLU A 14 20.26 -4.83 -12.85
N GLU A 15 21.35 -5.05 -12.12
CA GLU A 15 22.09 -6.31 -12.11
C GLU A 15 21.16 -7.49 -11.79
N ARG A 16 20.31 -7.35 -10.76
CA ARG A 16 19.37 -8.41 -10.36
C ARG A 16 18.26 -8.64 -11.38
N VAL A 17 17.81 -7.60 -12.06
CA VAL A 17 16.86 -7.72 -13.16
C VAL A 17 17.51 -8.47 -14.32
N HIS A 18 18.76 -8.15 -14.65
CA HIS A 18 19.52 -8.83 -15.69
C HIS A 18 19.71 -10.31 -15.38
N ILE A 19 20.24 -10.63 -14.19
CA ILE A 19 20.39 -12.02 -13.70
C ILE A 19 19.05 -12.77 -13.78
N ARG A 20 17.93 -12.12 -13.44
CA ARG A 20 16.62 -12.76 -13.53
C ARG A 20 16.21 -13.03 -14.98
N ARG A 21 16.50 -12.13 -15.91
CA ARG A 21 16.21 -12.30 -17.35
C ARG A 21 17.09 -13.37 -18.00
N GLU A 22 18.32 -13.56 -17.54
CA GLU A 22 19.19 -14.66 -17.97
C GLU A 22 18.68 -16.01 -17.47
N ASN A 23 18.19 -16.06 -16.23
CA ASN A 23 17.76 -17.30 -15.60
C ASN A 23 16.33 -17.74 -15.95
N TRP A 24 15.52 -16.86 -16.52
CA TRP A 24 14.10 -17.10 -16.80
C TRP A 24 13.70 -16.58 -18.18
N HIS A 25 13.08 -17.44 -18.98
CA HIS A 25 12.47 -17.01 -20.24
C HIS A 25 11.27 -16.11 -19.95
N THR A 26 11.45 -14.81 -20.13
CA THR A 26 10.47 -13.81 -19.69
C THR A 26 9.78 -13.15 -20.88
N GLU A 27 8.47 -13.34 -20.97
CA GLU A 27 7.57 -12.76 -21.96
C GLU A 27 6.75 -11.62 -21.34
N GLU A 28 6.67 -10.50 -22.06
CA GLU A 28 5.81 -9.37 -21.75
C GLU A 28 4.55 -9.49 -22.59
N THR A 29 3.38 -9.55 -21.95
CA THR A 29 2.11 -9.83 -22.63
C THR A 29 1.03 -8.82 -22.23
N PRO A 30 0.13 -8.43 -23.16
CA PRO A 30 -1.05 -7.62 -22.84
C PRO A 30 -2.07 -8.38 -21.98
N MET A 31 -2.01 -9.71 -21.96
CA MET A 31 -2.89 -10.56 -21.15
C MET A 31 -2.14 -11.78 -20.64
N LEU A 32 -2.27 -12.08 -19.34
CA LEU A 32 -1.66 -13.28 -18.79
C LEU A 32 -2.29 -14.53 -19.43
N PRO A 33 -1.49 -15.58 -19.71
CA PRO A 33 -2.04 -16.81 -20.24
C PRO A 33 -3.08 -17.39 -19.26
N PRO A 34 -4.19 -17.92 -19.78
CA PRO A 34 -5.20 -18.59 -18.98
C PRO A 34 -4.59 -19.84 -18.33
N PHE A 35 -5.17 -20.27 -17.21
CA PHE A 35 -4.60 -21.36 -16.41
C PHE A 35 -4.58 -22.69 -17.16
N GLU A 36 -5.56 -22.88 -18.05
CA GLU A 36 -5.73 -24.05 -18.91
C GLU A 36 -4.57 -24.24 -19.89
N TRP A 37 -3.76 -23.21 -20.14
CA TRP A 37 -2.58 -23.28 -21.00
C TRP A 37 -1.30 -23.64 -20.25
N MET A 38 -1.36 -23.72 -18.92
CA MET A 38 -0.23 -24.09 -18.09
C MET A 38 -0.29 -25.60 -17.84
N ASP A 39 0.76 -26.33 -18.20
CA ASP A 39 0.88 -27.78 -17.99
C ASP A 39 1.76 -28.13 -16.78
N GLU A 40 2.14 -27.12 -16.00
CA GLU A 40 3.14 -27.22 -14.93
C GLU A 40 2.73 -26.43 -13.65
N THR A 41 3.53 -26.53 -12.60
CA THR A 41 3.29 -25.77 -11.37
C THR A 41 3.64 -24.31 -11.58
N CYS A 42 2.70 -23.42 -11.26
CA CYS A 42 2.88 -21.98 -11.47
C CYS A 42 2.81 -21.20 -10.17
N ILE A 43 3.72 -20.23 -9.99
CA ILE A 43 3.47 -19.12 -9.07
C ILE A 43 2.53 -18.14 -9.75
N VAL A 44 1.45 -17.80 -9.05
CA VAL A 44 0.36 -16.97 -9.54
C VAL A 44 0.33 -15.67 -8.77
N SER A 45 0.25 -14.56 -9.49
CA SER A 45 -0.13 -13.26 -8.92
C SER A 45 -1.11 -12.56 -9.85
N ARG A 46 -1.67 -11.42 -9.43
CA ARG A 46 -2.56 -10.63 -10.29
C ARG A 46 -1.90 -10.22 -11.62
N HIS A 47 -0.58 -10.11 -11.66
CA HIS A 47 0.15 -9.53 -12.80
C HIS A 47 1.25 -10.42 -13.36
N THR A 48 1.39 -11.64 -12.83
CA THR A 48 2.44 -12.57 -13.26
C THR A 48 1.94 -14.00 -13.27
N ARG A 49 2.50 -14.80 -14.17
CA ARG A 49 2.51 -16.26 -14.13
C ARG A 49 3.95 -16.72 -14.26
N ILE A 50 4.40 -17.61 -13.39
CA ILE A 50 5.79 -18.08 -13.37
C ILE A 50 5.77 -19.61 -13.29
N GLY A 51 6.12 -20.29 -14.38
CA GLY A 51 6.23 -21.75 -14.45
C GLY A 51 7.51 -22.22 -13.78
N LEU A 52 7.40 -23.08 -12.77
CA LEU A 52 8.53 -23.46 -11.93
C LEU A 52 9.49 -24.42 -12.62
N GLU A 53 8.97 -25.28 -13.48
CA GLU A 53 9.71 -26.32 -14.19
C GLU A 53 10.33 -25.77 -15.48
N SER A 54 9.55 -25.09 -16.30
CA SER A 54 9.98 -24.51 -17.59
C SER A 54 10.83 -23.24 -17.44
N LYS A 55 10.82 -22.64 -16.25
CA LYS A 55 11.37 -21.31 -15.98
C LYS A 55 10.82 -20.20 -16.91
N ARG A 56 9.57 -20.34 -17.35
CA ARG A 56 8.86 -19.29 -18.10
C ARG A 56 8.22 -18.27 -17.16
N ARG A 57 8.27 -17.00 -17.53
CA ARG A 57 7.64 -15.89 -16.81
C ARG A 57 6.80 -15.06 -17.77
N TYR A 58 5.52 -14.96 -17.51
CA TYR A 58 4.62 -14.04 -18.22
C TYR A 58 4.35 -12.84 -17.32
N LEU A 59 4.65 -11.65 -17.82
CA LEU A 59 4.49 -10.39 -17.11
C LEU A 59 3.46 -9.52 -17.85
N LEU A 60 2.46 -9.01 -17.13
CA LEU A 60 1.46 -8.13 -17.72
C LEU A 60 2.08 -6.76 -18.05
N ASP A 61 2.14 -6.40 -19.32
CA ASP A 61 2.87 -5.22 -19.84
C ASP A 61 2.40 -3.87 -19.25
N THR A 62 1.10 -3.72 -19.03
CA THR A 62 0.42 -2.51 -18.53
C THR A 62 0.83 -2.09 -17.11
N ILE A 63 1.62 -2.92 -16.42
CA ILE A 63 2.04 -2.66 -15.05
C ILE A 63 3.56 -2.61 -14.85
N LEU A 64 4.34 -2.86 -15.91
CA LEU A 64 5.79 -2.97 -15.80
C LEU A 64 6.46 -1.60 -15.73
N ILE A 65 7.66 -1.60 -15.15
CA ILE A 65 8.53 -0.43 -15.06
C ILE A 65 9.76 -0.71 -15.90
N SER A 66 10.13 0.22 -16.77
CA SER A 66 11.34 0.12 -17.58
C SER A 66 12.56 0.58 -16.77
N ILE A 67 13.63 -0.20 -16.83
CA ILE A 67 14.93 0.04 -16.20
C ILE A 67 15.99 -0.29 -17.24
N ASN A 68 16.66 0.74 -17.78
CA ASN A 68 17.65 0.62 -18.86
C ASN A 68 17.18 -0.30 -20.01
N GLY A 69 15.97 -0.05 -20.50
CA GLY A 69 15.36 -0.81 -21.60
C GLY A 69 14.77 -2.16 -21.19
N THR A 70 15.08 -2.69 -20.01
CA THR A 70 14.48 -3.93 -19.51
C THR A 70 13.27 -3.63 -18.64
N LYS A 71 12.13 -4.29 -18.88
CA LYS A 71 10.94 -4.09 -18.04
C LYS A 71 10.88 -5.09 -16.88
N GLU A 72 10.34 -4.68 -15.74
CA GLU A 72 10.11 -5.59 -14.62
C GLU A 72 8.90 -5.16 -13.77
N THR A 73 8.35 -6.09 -13.02
CA THR A 73 7.22 -5.85 -12.13
C THR A 73 7.61 -4.97 -10.94
N PRO A 74 6.71 -4.08 -10.48
CA PRO A 74 6.96 -3.24 -9.31
C PRO A 74 7.28 -4.04 -8.04
N GLY A 75 6.68 -5.23 -7.89
CA GLY A 75 6.91 -6.12 -6.76
C GLY A 75 8.31 -6.73 -6.75
N ALA A 76 8.85 -7.11 -7.91
CA ALA A 76 10.21 -7.63 -8.01
C ALA A 76 11.24 -6.52 -7.75
N ILE A 77 11.04 -5.33 -8.32
CA ILE A 77 11.88 -4.15 -8.09
C ILE A 77 11.93 -3.77 -6.60
N ALA A 78 10.76 -3.68 -5.96
CA ALA A 78 10.68 -3.40 -4.52
C ALA A 78 11.42 -4.48 -3.70
N ARG A 79 11.28 -5.76 -4.05
CA ARG A 79 11.97 -6.86 -3.37
C ARG A 79 13.49 -6.77 -3.53
N ASP A 80 13.98 -6.47 -4.72
CA ASP A 80 15.42 -6.33 -5.00
C ASP A 80 16.02 -5.16 -4.24
N TYR A 81 15.33 -4.01 -4.25
CA TYR A 81 15.68 -2.86 -3.45
C TYR A 81 15.77 -3.21 -1.96
N LEU A 82 14.72 -3.82 -1.40
CA LEU A 82 14.68 -4.13 0.04
C LEU A 82 15.77 -5.12 0.45
N LYS A 83 16.05 -6.13 -0.39
CA LYS A 83 17.15 -7.06 -0.16
C LYS A 83 18.52 -6.37 -0.25
N SER A 84 18.69 -5.45 -1.20
CA SER A 84 19.94 -4.72 -1.39
C SER A 84 20.21 -3.74 -0.24
N LYS A 85 19.17 -3.00 0.19
CA LYS A 85 19.27 -1.95 1.20
C LYS A 85 19.23 -2.48 2.64
N TYR A 86 18.27 -3.36 2.94
CA TYR A 86 17.97 -3.77 4.31
C TYR A 86 18.35 -5.21 4.64
N ARG A 87 18.53 -6.06 3.61
CA ARG A 87 18.84 -7.50 3.67
C ARG A 87 17.74 -8.37 4.31
N HIS A 88 17.23 -7.97 5.48
CA HIS A 88 16.21 -8.68 6.25
C HIS A 88 15.18 -7.70 6.86
N GLY A 89 14.00 -8.21 7.16
CA GLY A 89 12.98 -7.52 7.96
C GLY A 89 13.45 -7.23 9.39
N PRO A 90 12.76 -6.34 10.11
CA PRO A 90 13.17 -5.93 11.44
C PRO A 90 13.10 -7.08 12.45
N LYS A 91 14.08 -7.13 13.36
CA LYS A 91 14.05 -8.04 14.51
C LYS A 91 12.98 -7.58 15.50
N TRP A 92 12.47 -8.52 16.28
CA TRP A 92 11.47 -8.30 17.31
C TRP A 92 11.57 -9.35 18.41
N THR A 93 11.23 -8.94 19.62
CA THR A 93 11.09 -9.83 20.77
C THR A 93 9.85 -10.71 20.64
N ALA A 94 9.79 -11.79 21.43
CA ALA A 94 8.61 -12.66 21.47
C ALA A 94 7.35 -11.88 21.92
N SER A 95 7.49 -10.98 22.91
CA SER A 95 6.38 -10.16 23.41
C SER A 95 5.85 -9.18 22.36
N GLN A 96 6.75 -8.53 21.60
CA GLN A 96 6.36 -7.67 20.48
C GLN A 96 5.61 -8.46 19.41
N ARG A 97 6.11 -9.65 19.04
CA ARG A 97 5.46 -10.51 18.04
C ARG A 97 4.06 -10.92 18.47
N THR A 98 3.87 -11.34 19.72
CA THR A 98 2.55 -11.69 20.25
C THR A 98 1.63 -10.48 20.21
N LYS A 99 2.08 -9.33 20.73
CA LYS A 99 1.25 -8.12 20.73
C LYS A 99 0.85 -7.67 19.33
N ILE A 100 1.78 -7.69 18.37
CA ILE A 100 1.46 -7.33 16.98
C ILE A 100 0.44 -8.29 16.39
N ARG A 101 0.53 -9.59 16.65
CA ARG A 101 -0.46 -10.55 16.14
C ARG A 101 -1.86 -10.31 16.72
N GLU A 102 -1.95 -9.93 17.99
CA GLU A 102 -3.23 -9.57 18.65
C GLU A 102 -3.80 -8.26 18.10
N GLU A 103 -2.93 -7.30 17.81
CA GLU A 103 -3.33 -5.96 17.37
C GLU A 103 -3.53 -5.87 15.85
N LEU A 104 -2.98 -6.81 15.08
CA LEU A 104 -3.05 -6.75 13.63
C LEU A 104 -4.47 -7.04 13.14
N VAL A 105 -5.05 -6.05 12.47
CA VAL A 105 -6.39 -6.09 11.88
C VAL A 105 -6.34 -5.74 10.40
N ASP A 106 -7.44 -6.00 9.70
CA ASP A 106 -7.63 -5.52 8.33
C ASP A 106 -7.72 -3.99 8.28
N SER A 107 -7.62 -3.45 7.06
CA SER A 107 -7.72 -2.01 6.83
C SER A 107 -9.08 -1.47 7.29
N PRO A 108 -9.14 -0.21 7.80
CA PRO A 108 -10.38 0.36 8.29
C PRO A 108 -11.36 0.54 7.15
N VAL A 109 -12.60 0.13 7.44
CA VAL A 109 -13.76 0.25 6.58
C VAL A 109 -14.94 0.67 7.45
N TYR A 110 -15.57 1.75 7.03
CA TYR A 110 -16.80 2.24 7.61
C TYR A 110 -17.72 2.68 6.48
N VAL A 111 -18.99 2.32 6.57
CA VAL A 111 -20.00 2.68 5.59
C VAL A 111 -21.29 2.97 6.33
N SER A 112 -21.76 4.21 6.21
CA SER A 112 -23.09 4.66 6.64
C SER A 112 -23.86 5.10 5.40
N PRO A 113 -24.77 4.26 4.86
CA PRO A 113 -25.44 4.57 3.62
C PRO A 113 -26.27 5.86 3.72
N CYS A 114 -26.05 6.80 2.81
CA CYS A 114 -26.75 8.08 2.79
C CYS A 114 -26.69 8.74 1.41
N SER A 115 -27.50 9.78 1.25
CA SER A 115 -27.39 10.73 0.13
C SER A 115 -27.06 12.10 0.69
N PHE A 116 -26.39 12.92 -0.10
CA PHE A 116 -25.98 14.27 0.28
C PHE A 116 -26.00 15.18 -0.95
N GLU A 117 -26.33 16.45 -0.73
CA GLU A 117 -26.33 17.48 -1.77
C GLU A 117 -24.93 18.05 -2.00
N GLU A 118 -24.06 18.01 -0.98
CA GLU A 118 -22.73 18.60 -0.99
C GLU A 118 -21.70 17.66 -0.33
N GLY A 119 -21.20 16.67 -1.09
CA GLY A 119 -20.24 15.69 -0.59
C GLY A 119 -18.81 16.01 -0.98
N TYR A 120 -17.86 15.50 -0.18
CA TYR A 120 -16.43 15.66 -0.41
C TYR A 120 -15.69 14.34 -0.22
N TYR A 121 -14.85 13.96 -1.18
CA TYR A 121 -13.96 12.81 -1.07
C TYR A 121 -12.57 13.28 -0.63
N VAL A 122 -12.22 13.02 0.63
CA VAL A 122 -10.91 13.35 1.22
C VAL A 122 -10.02 12.12 1.19
N ASP A 123 -8.80 12.23 0.69
CA ASP A 123 -7.84 11.14 0.56
C ASP A 123 -6.48 11.53 1.14
N ILE A 124 -5.80 10.59 1.80
CA ILE A 124 -4.45 10.81 2.32
C ILE A 124 -3.43 10.53 1.22
N GLN A 125 -2.67 11.55 0.84
CA GLN A 125 -1.67 11.43 -0.22
C GLN A 125 -0.61 10.37 0.13
N ALA A 126 -0.56 9.34 -0.72
CA ALA A 126 0.42 8.26 -0.66
C ALA A 126 0.55 7.65 0.75
N CYS A 127 -0.57 7.42 1.44
CA CYS A 127 -0.60 7.13 2.88
C CYS A 127 0.44 6.10 3.37
N PHE A 128 0.52 4.94 2.72
CA PHE A 128 1.43 3.85 3.12
C PHE A 128 2.90 4.26 2.98
N TRP A 129 3.22 4.95 1.89
CA TRP A 129 4.55 5.52 1.67
C TRP A 129 4.86 6.61 2.70
N SER A 130 3.90 7.48 2.99
CA SER A 130 4.05 8.58 3.95
C SER A 130 4.36 8.07 5.36
N VAL A 131 3.71 7.00 5.83
CA VAL A 131 4.05 6.36 7.11
C VAL A 131 5.46 5.76 7.07
N MET A 132 5.78 5.00 6.03
CA MET A 132 7.07 4.32 5.89
C MET A 132 8.26 5.30 5.82
N VAL A 133 8.11 6.44 5.12
CA VAL A 133 9.16 7.47 5.05
C VAL A 133 9.38 8.15 6.40
N ARG A 134 8.35 8.30 7.23
CA ARG A 134 8.46 8.92 8.57
C ARG A 134 9.09 8.01 9.59
N CYS A 135 8.75 6.73 9.54
CA CYS A 135 9.11 5.77 10.59
C CYS A 135 10.26 4.86 10.17
N GLY A 136 10.67 4.90 8.90
CA GLY A 136 11.61 3.98 8.32
C GLY A 136 10.98 2.66 7.87
N TRP A 137 11.61 1.98 6.93
CA TRP A 137 11.19 0.62 6.58
C TRP A 137 11.45 -0.31 7.77
N GLN A 138 12.64 -0.31 8.37
CA GLN A 138 12.97 -1.15 9.55
C GLN A 138 12.46 -0.58 10.89
N VAL A 139 11.27 0.01 10.93
CA VAL A 139 10.67 0.54 12.16
C VAL A 139 10.60 -0.52 13.27
N CYS A 140 10.91 -0.10 14.50
CA CYS A 140 10.70 -0.91 15.71
C CYS A 140 9.41 -0.46 16.38
N TYR A 141 8.32 -1.19 16.16
CA TYR A 141 7.00 -0.80 16.65
C TYR A 141 6.49 -1.77 17.72
N PHE A 142 6.22 -1.24 18.91
CA PHE A 142 5.50 -1.92 19.98
C PHE A 142 4.21 -1.12 20.27
N PRO A 143 3.04 -1.60 19.82
CA PRO A 143 1.74 -0.97 20.04
C PRO A 143 1.56 -0.38 21.44
N GLY A 144 1.35 0.94 21.51
CA GLY A 144 1.11 1.71 22.74
C GLY A 144 2.27 1.82 23.71
N LYS A 145 3.49 1.40 23.34
CA LYS A 145 4.66 1.40 24.24
C LYS A 145 5.89 2.05 23.63
N HIS A 146 6.20 1.75 22.37
CA HIS A 146 7.44 2.18 21.74
C HIS A 146 7.27 2.33 20.24
N LEU A 147 7.86 3.41 19.69
CA LEU A 147 7.99 3.63 18.26
C LEU A 147 9.42 4.10 17.99
N GLY A 148 10.28 3.17 17.57
CA GLY A 148 11.65 3.43 17.16
C GLY A 148 11.72 3.68 15.65
N VAL A 149 12.39 4.76 15.27
CA VAL A 149 12.56 5.16 13.86
C VAL A 149 13.64 4.29 13.21
N GLY A 150 13.30 3.65 12.09
CA GLY A 150 14.23 2.93 11.23
C GLY A 150 14.76 3.80 10.10
N THR A 151 15.56 3.22 9.20
CA THR A 151 16.02 3.93 8.01
C THR A 151 14.90 4.03 6.97
N PRO A 152 14.56 5.23 6.48
CA PRO A 152 13.55 5.42 5.44
C PRO A 152 14.10 5.11 4.05
N PRO A 153 13.25 4.63 3.11
CA PRO A 153 13.68 4.23 1.77
C PRO A 153 13.80 5.41 0.81
N LEU A 154 14.51 6.45 1.23
CA LEU A 154 14.62 7.75 0.56
C LEU A 154 15.44 7.68 -0.75
N ASP A 155 16.29 6.67 -0.88
CA ASP A 155 17.11 6.35 -2.04
C ASP A 155 16.42 5.37 -3.01
N PHE A 156 15.13 5.09 -2.83
CA PHE A 156 14.39 4.22 -3.75
C PHE A 156 14.20 4.92 -5.11
N PRO A 157 14.70 4.38 -6.23
CA PRO A 157 14.74 5.12 -7.50
C PRO A 157 13.36 5.35 -8.15
N PHE A 158 12.30 4.69 -7.68
CA PHE A 158 10.96 4.79 -8.24
C PHE A 158 9.96 5.46 -7.29
N THR A 159 10.39 6.52 -6.59
CA THR A 159 9.53 7.30 -5.67
C THR A 159 8.32 7.92 -6.34
N GLU A 160 8.25 8.05 -7.67
CA GLU A 160 7.07 8.58 -8.37
C GLU A 160 6.09 7.50 -8.85
N ASN A 161 6.53 6.24 -8.95
CA ASN A 161 5.66 5.13 -9.31
C ASN A 161 4.83 4.61 -8.11
N LYS A 162 3.52 4.90 -8.09
CA LYS A 162 2.60 4.51 -6.99
C LYS A 162 2.64 3.01 -6.70
N ARG A 163 2.64 2.17 -7.73
CA ARG A 163 2.64 0.70 -7.57
C ARG A 163 3.94 0.23 -6.94
N ALA A 164 5.09 0.73 -7.41
CA ALA A 164 6.41 0.39 -6.88
C ALA A 164 6.56 0.78 -5.41
N ARG A 165 6.18 2.01 -5.06
CA ARG A 165 6.19 2.48 -3.67
C ARG A 165 5.33 1.62 -2.75
N ASN A 166 4.10 1.32 -3.16
CA ASN A 166 3.21 0.47 -2.38
C ASN A 166 3.77 -0.95 -2.21
N CYS A 167 4.50 -1.46 -3.20
CA CYS A 167 5.18 -2.76 -3.10
C CYS A 167 6.24 -2.81 -2.00
N LEU A 168 6.86 -1.70 -1.59
CA LEU A 168 7.82 -1.71 -0.48
C LEU A 168 7.18 -2.08 0.86
N VAL A 169 5.90 -1.74 1.05
CA VAL A 169 5.12 -2.15 2.21
C VAL A 169 4.52 -3.54 2.01
N THR A 170 3.90 -3.81 0.85
CA THR A 170 3.16 -5.07 0.65
C THR A 170 4.06 -6.30 0.47
N VAL A 171 5.29 -6.14 -0.04
CA VAL A 171 6.30 -7.21 -0.06
C VAL A 171 6.63 -7.68 1.35
N GLY A 172 6.49 -6.83 2.38
CA GLY A 172 6.67 -7.19 3.77
C GLY A 172 5.46 -7.84 4.45
N ARG A 173 4.30 -7.97 3.78
CA ARG A 173 3.06 -8.47 4.41
C ARG A 173 2.91 -9.99 4.32
N SER A 174 3.12 -10.56 3.14
CA SER A 174 2.75 -11.97 2.90
C SER A 174 3.84 -12.95 3.34
N ASN A 175 3.44 -13.99 4.07
CA ASN A 175 4.23 -15.21 4.30
C ASN A 175 3.65 -16.38 3.48
N SER A 176 3.00 -16.08 2.36
CA SER A 176 2.39 -17.07 1.50
C SER A 176 2.46 -16.62 0.04
N MET A 177 2.36 -17.60 -0.85
CA MET A 177 2.26 -17.41 -2.29
C MET A 177 1.08 -18.22 -2.81
N GLN A 178 0.41 -17.69 -3.82
CA GLN A 178 -0.57 -18.47 -4.58
C GLN A 178 0.18 -19.31 -5.60
N LEU A 179 -0.09 -20.61 -5.56
CA LEU A 179 0.35 -21.57 -6.55
C LEU A 179 -0.86 -22.07 -7.33
N TRP A 180 -0.62 -22.48 -8.57
CA TRP A 180 -1.57 -23.23 -9.36
C TRP A 180 -0.92 -24.51 -9.87
N THR A 181 -1.66 -25.61 -9.86
CA THR A 181 -1.25 -26.86 -10.54
C THR A 181 -2.39 -27.38 -11.40
N PRO A 182 -2.10 -28.12 -12.50
CA PRO A 182 -3.13 -28.72 -13.34
C PRO A 182 -4.11 -29.61 -12.56
N SER A 183 -3.62 -30.28 -11.52
CA SER A 183 -4.40 -31.24 -10.73
C SER A 183 -5.22 -30.66 -9.58
N LYS A 184 -4.86 -29.47 -9.06
CA LYS A 184 -5.48 -28.90 -7.85
C LYS A 184 -6.08 -27.52 -8.06
N GLY A 185 -5.83 -26.90 -9.21
CA GLY A 185 -6.15 -25.49 -9.42
C GLY A 185 -5.33 -24.59 -8.50
N THR A 186 -5.90 -23.44 -8.12
CA THR A 186 -5.20 -22.44 -7.31
C THR A 186 -5.26 -22.78 -5.82
N PHE A 187 -4.12 -22.77 -5.13
CA PHE A 187 -4.02 -22.94 -3.68
C PHE A 187 -2.93 -22.05 -3.07
N GLU A 188 -3.02 -21.81 -1.78
CA GLU A 188 -2.03 -21.00 -1.05
C GLU A 188 -0.96 -21.90 -0.43
N ARG A 189 0.32 -21.54 -0.63
CA ARG A 189 1.46 -22.19 0.02
C ARG A 189 2.14 -21.21 0.95
N ARG A 190 2.33 -21.60 2.21
CA ARG A 190 3.12 -20.84 3.17
C ARG A 190 4.60 -20.81 2.76
N THR A 191 5.22 -19.65 2.89
CA THR A 191 6.60 -19.37 2.52
C THR A 191 7.34 -18.68 3.65
N GLN A 192 8.66 -18.71 3.60
CA GLN A 192 9.50 -17.90 4.47
C GLN A 192 9.82 -16.58 3.76
N ASN A 193 9.18 -15.49 4.20
CA ASN A 193 9.50 -14.17 3.70
C ASN A 193 10.48 -13.47 4.66
N TYR A 194 11.77 -13.50 4.30
CA TYR A 194 12.82 -12.83 5.08
C TYR A 194 12.69 -11.31 5.13
N LEU A 195 11.85 -10.72 4.27
CA LEU A 195 11.54 -9.29 4.26
C LEU A 195 10.23 -8.97 5.00
N ALA A 196 9.63 -9.96 5.67
CA ALA A 196 8.39 -9.76 6.40
C ALA A 196 8.56 -8.64 7.44
N ASN A 197 7.66 -7.67 7.39
CA ASN A 197 7.67 -6.48 8.20
C ASN A 197 6.26 -6.13 8.69
N THR A 198 5.75 -7.04 9.51
CA THR A 198 4.45 -6.89 10.17
C THR A 198 4.43 -5.77 11.20
N GLN A 199 5.60 -5.30 11.69
CA GLN A 199 5.69 -4.12 12.57
C GLN A 199 5.24 -2.87 11.82
N LEU A 200 5.84 -2.60 10.66
CA LEU A 200 5.45 -1.48 9.80
C LEU A 200 3.99 -1.58 9.37
N TYR A 201 3.54 -2.78 8.97
CA TYR A 201 2.16 -2.96 8.56
C TYR A 201 1.16 -2.72 9.70
N CYS A 202 1.44 -3.22 10.91
CA CYS A 202 0.62 -2.96 12.11
C CYS A 202 0.57 -1.46 12.43
N LEU A 203 1.72 -0.78 12.38
CA LEU A 203 1.79 0.67 12.57
C LEU A 203 0.92 1.44 11.58
N ILE A 204 0.98 1.08 10.29
CA ILE A 204 0.13 1.67 9.25
C ILE A 204 -1.35 1.45 9.59
N MET A 205 -1.74 0.23 9.94
CA MET A 205 -3.14 -0.07 10.30
C MET A 205 -3.58 0.72 11.53
N ASP A 206 -2.77 0.81 12.58
CA ASP A 206 -3.11 1.58 13.78
C ASP A 206 -3.23 3.09 13.48
N CYS A 207 -2.39 3.63 12.58
CA CYS A 207 -2.55 5.01 12.11
C CYS A 207 -3.87 5.20 11.37
N LEU A 208 -4.17 4.32 10.41
CA LEU A 208 -5.38 4.42 9.60
C LEU A 208 -6.65 4.25 10.43
N HIS A 209 -6.67 3.29 11.36
CA HIS A 209 -7.79 3.11 12.30
C HIS A 209 -7.93 4.30 13.25
N GLY A 210 -6.82 4.87 13.74
CA GLY A 210 -6.84 6.10 14.55
C GLY A 210 -7.50 7.27 13.80
N ILE A 211 -7.04 7.57 12.60
CA ILE A 211 -7.60 8.63 11.74
C ILE A 211 -9.07 8.33 11.41
N ALA A 212 -9.40 7.08 11.07
CA ALA A 212 -10.77 6.69 10.73
C ALA A 212 -11.76 6.89 11.88
N ASN A 213 -11.39 6.55 13.11
CA ASN A 213 -12.25 6.78 14.27
C ASN A 213 -12.50 8.28 14.49
N GLU A 214 -11.45 9.11 14.39
CA GLU A 214 -11.58 10.56 14.50
C GLU A 214 -12.42 11.15 13.35
N ALA A 215 -12.22 10.67 12.13
CA ALA A 215 -12.96 11.11 10.95
C ALA A 215 -14.46 10.75 11.02
N VAL A 216 -14.80 9.53 11.47
CA VAL A 216 -16.20 9.12 11.68
C VAL A 216 -16.84 9.96 12.80
N ALA A 217 -16.11 10.22 13.89
CA ALA A 217 -16.60 11.12 14.93
C ALA A 217 -16.83 12.57 14.43
N ALA A 218 -16.08 12.99 13.40
CA ALA A 218 -16.25 14.27 12.70
C ALA A 218 -17.36 14.26 11.63
N GLY A 219 -18.03 13.13 11.40
CA GLY A 219 -19.15 12.99 10.48
C GLY A 219 -18.83 12.35 9.14
N ALA A 220 -17.68 11.67 8.98
CA ALA A 220 -17.43 10.85 7.80
C ALA A 220 -18.52 9.76 7.68
N VAL A 221 -19.09 9.61 6.48
CA VAL A 221 -20.10 8.59 6.15
C VAL A 221 -19.51 7.38 5.45
N TYR A 222 -18.25 7.48 5.02
CA TYR A 222 -17.52 6.40 4.37
C TYR A 222 -16.04 6.48 4.75
N VAL A 223 -15.44 5.31 4.98
CA VAL A 223 -14.00 5.10 5.10
C VAL A 223 -13.65 3.83 4.35
N ALA A 224 -12.62 3.89 3.51
CA ALA A 224 -11.97 2.70 2.96
C ALA A 224 -10.46 2.93 2.85
N THR A 225 -9.70 2.34 3.78
CA THR A 225 -8.25 2.51 3.90
C THR A 225 -7.86 3.96 4.19
N ASP A 226 -7.50 4.74 3.17
CA ASP A 226 -6.97 6.11 3.24
C ASP A 226 -7.89 7.16 2.60
N GLY A 227 -9.09 6.74 2.16
CA GLY A 227 -10.13 7.60 1.60
C GLY A 227 -11.37 7.72 2.49
N TYR A 228 -11.91 8.93 2.59
CA TYR A 228 -13.02 9.34 3.45
C TYR A 228 -14.06 10.11 2.63
N ILE A 229 -15.36 9.92 2.92
CA ILE A 229 -16.42 10.78 2.36
C ILE A 229 -17.09 11.57 3.47
N ALA A 230 -17.09 12.89 3.31
CA ALA A 230 -17.81 13.82 4.17
C ALA A 230 -19.10 14.27 3.48
N PRO A 231 -20.26 14.29 4.17
CA PRO A 231 -21.54 14.63 3.55
C PRO A 231 -21.84 16.15 3.52
N ASN A 232 -20.89 16.99 3.97
CA ASN A 232 -20.97 18.45 3.96
C ASN A 232 -19.58 19.08 4.18
N TYR A 233 -19.47 20.38 3.91
CA TYR A 233 -18.22 21.14 4.03
C TYR A 233 -17.63 21.15 5.46
N LYS A 234 -18.48 21.26 6.49
CA LYS A 234 -18.03 21.30 7.90
C LYS A 234 -17.33 20.01 8.30
N SER A 235 -17.93 18.86 8.01
CA SER A 235 -17.33 17.54 8.26
C SER A 235 -16.05 17.37 7.45
N MET A 236 -16.03 17.83 6.20
CA MET A 236 -14.82 17.80 5.36
C MET A 236 -13.66 18.55 6.01
N MET A 237 -13.87 19.79 6.45
CA MET A 237 -12.82 20.60 7.08
C MET A 237 -12.28 19.95 8.36
N LEU A 238 -13.14 19.37 9.19
CA LEU A 238 -12.71 18.64 10.39
C LEU A 238 -11.85 17.42 10.02
N ILE A 239 -12.27 16.63 9.03
CA ILE A 239 -11.49 15.47 8.55
C ILE A 239 -10.14 15.93 7.98
N TYR A 240 -10.13 17.02 7.22
CA TYR A 240 -8.92 17.61 6.65
C TYR A 240 -7.90 17.98 7.74
N GLU A 241 -8.35 18.65 8.81
CA GLU A 241 -7.50 19.01 9.95
C GLU A 241 -7.08 17.80 10.79
N ILE A 242 -7.94 16.78 10.92
CA ILE A 242 -7.57 15.51 11.55
C ILE A 242 -6.40 14.88 10.78
N VAL A 243 -6.49 14.71 9.45
CA VAL A 243 -5.41 14.13 8.65
C VAL A 243 -4.09 14.91 8.81
N LYS A 244 -4.15 16.25 8.80
CA LYS A 244 -2.99 17.12 9.05
C LYS A 244 -2.41 16.96 10.45
N SER A 245 -3.25 16.81 11.47
CA SER A 245 -2.81 16.66 12.87
C SER A 245 -2.02 15.36 13.10
N TRP A 246 -2.24 14.35 12.26
CA TRP A 246 -1.44 13.13 12.19
C TRP A 246 -0.15 13.29 11.36
N GLY A 247 0.07 14.48 10.84
CA GLY A 247 1.20 14.86 10.02
C GLY A 247 1.09 14.51 8.55
N PHE A 248 -0.07 14.04 8.06
CA PHE A 248 -0.25 13.64 6.67
C PHE A 248 -0.79 14.79 5.79
N ILE A 249 -0.72 14.58 4.47
CA ILE A 249 -1.22 15.55 3.48
C ILE A 249 -2.61 15.07 2.99
N PRO A 250 -3.70 15.74 3.39
CA PRO A 250 -5.02 15.47 2.82
C PRO A 250 -5.17 16.10 1.43
N THR A 251 -5.93 15.42 0.59
CA THR A 251 -6.28 15.87 -0.77
C THR A 251 -7.78 15.69 -1.00
N ILE A 252 -8.41 16.62 -1.73
CA ILE A 252 -9.81 16.48 -2.13
C ILE A 252 -9.82 15.92 -3.56
N LYS A 253 -10.40 14.73 -3.75
CA LYS A 253 -10.48 14.06 -5.07
C LYS A 253 -11.79 14.26 -5.80
N GLY A 254 -12.82 14.69 -5.09
CA GLY A 254 -14.16 14.89 -5.63
C GLY A 254 -14.99 15.74 -4.70
N GLU A 255 -15.89 16.50 -5.30
CA GLU A 255 -16.82 17.42 -4.64
C GLU A 255 -18.14 17.43 -5.40
N GLY A 256 -19.25 17.56 -4.67
CA GLY A 256 -20.59 17.75 -5.19
C GLY A 256 -21.60 16.72 -4.69
N GLU A 257 -22.81 16.78 -5.23
CA GLU A 257 -23.90 15.86 -4.87
C GLU A 257 -23.52 14.38 -5.05
N GLY A 258 -24.14 13.52 -4.24
CA GLY A 258 -23.77 12.12 -4.28
C GLY A 258 -24.48 11.25 -3.27
N PHE A 259 -23.91 10.05 -3.12
CA PHE A 259 -24.43 9.04 -2.21
C PHE A 259 -23.33 8.05 -1.83
N VAL A 260 -23.56 7.37 -0.71
CA VAL A 260 -22.84 6.18 -0.28
C VAL A 260 -23.88 5.10 -0.09
N ASN A 261 -23.71 3.94 -0.75
CA ASN A 261 -24.64 2.81 -0.60
C ASN A 261 -24.00 1.64 0.14
N ASN A 262 -22.80 1.25 -0.27
CA ASN A 262 -22.07 0.11 0.29
C ASN A 262 -20.56 0.26 0.06
N LEU A 263 -19.78 -0.72 0.52
CA LEU A 263 -18.34 -0.75 0.30
C LEU A 263 -18.00 -0.78 -1.20
N GLY A 264 -17.50 0.34 -1.72
CA GLY A 264 -17.14 0.47 -3.13
C GLY A 264 -18.30 0.85 -4.05
N SER A 265 -19.47 1.22 -3.50
CA SER A 265 -20.58 1.83 -4.24
C SER A 265 -20.90 3.20 -3.67
N TYR A 266 -20.39 4.24 -4.34
CA TYR A 266 -20.63 5.64 -4.01
C TYR A 266 -20.47 6.54 -5.23
N ARG A 267 -21.02 7.75 -5.11
CA ARG A 267 -20.83 8.89 -6.00
C ARG A 267 -20.48 10.13 -5.17
N VAL A 268 -19.50 10.91 -5.61
CA VAL A 268 -19.21 12.25 -5.09
C VAL A 268 -18.93 13.17 -6.27
N GLY A 269 -19.93 13.95 -6.68
CA GLY A 269 -19.89 14.71 -7.93
C GLY A 269 -19.59 13.81 -9.12
N ARG A 270 -18.47 14.07 -9.81
CA ARG A 270 -18.00 13.28 -10.97
C ARG A 270 -17.25 12.00 -10.59
N LEU A 271 -16.86 11.84 -9.32
CA LEU A 271 -16.18 10.65 -8.85
C LEU A 271 -17.22 9.54 -8.65
N TYR A 272 -17.13 8.48 -9.43
CA TYR A 272 -18.11 7.40 -9.44
C TYR A 272 -17.41 6.04 -9.58
N ILE A 273 -17.69 5.10 -8.68
CA ILE A 273 -17.02 3.78 -8.69
C ILE A 273 -17.93 2.66 -9.21
N LYS A 274 -19.21 2.60 -8.84
CA LYS A 274 -20.09 1.51 -9.27
C LYS A 274 -21.58 1.83 -9.09
N MET A 275 -22.40 1.30 -10.02
CA MET A 275 -23.87 1.32 -9.94
C MET A 275 -24.39 0.78 -8.61
N PRO A 276 -25.44 1.39 -8.04
CA PRO A 276 -26.12 0.85 -6.88
C PRO A 276 -26.57 -0.59 -7.15
N THR A 277 -26.03 -1.54 -6.40
CA THR A 277 -26.81 -2.73 -6.04
C THR A 277 -27.71 -2.33 -4.86
N GLU A 278 -28.77 -3.08 -4.58
CA GLU A 278 -29.70 -2.78 -3.48
C GLU A 278 -28.99 -2.30 -2.21
N LYS A 279 -29.60 -1.33 -1.50
CA LYS A 279 -29.04 -0.71 -0.28
C LYS A 279 -28.62 -1.82 0.68
N THR A 280 -27.32 -1.92 0.96
CA THR A 280 -26.84 -2.82 2.01
C THR A 280 -26.92 -2.12 3.35
N SER A 281 -26.88 -2.91 4.42
CA SER A 281 -26.73 -2.39 5.78
C SER A 281 -25.43 -1.60 5.94
N SER A 282 -25.38 -0.78 6.99
CA SER A 282 -24.13 -0.17 7.45
C SER A 282 -23.09 -1.24 7.75
N TYR A 283 -21.81 -0.87 7.61
CA TYR A 283 -20.68 -1.74 7.91
C TYR A 283 -19.63 -0.96 8.69
N ASN A 284 -19.02 -1.61 9.67
CA ASN A 284 -17.99 -1.01 10.50
C ASN A 284 -17.04 -2.09 11.02
N ASN A 285 -15.76 -2.01 10.64
CA ASN A 285 -14.69 -2.83 11.23
C ASN A 285 -13.63 -1.97 11.96
N LEU A 286 -13.96 -0.73 12.30
CA LEU A 286 -13.01 0.19 12.93
C LEU A 286 -12.57 -0.36 14.30
N LYS A 287 -11.26 -0.58 14.42
CA LYS A 287 -10.60 -0.95 15.66
C LYS A 287 -10.39 0.30 16.50
N GLN A 288 -10.76 0.23 17.78
CA GLN A 288 -10.44 1.30 18.73
C GLN A 288 -8.96 1.27 19.12
N VAL A 289 -8.17 2.18 18.55
CA VAL A 289 -6.75 2.34 18.88
C VAL A 289 -6.65 3.17 20.17
N ARG A 290 -6.57 2.48 21.31
CA ARG A 290 -6.60 3.10 22.66
C ARG A 290 -5.48 4.13 22.90
N TYR A 291 -4.39 4.01 22.15
CA TYR A 291 -3.22 4.88 22.22
C TYR A 291 -3.11 5.82 21.00
N HIS A 292 -4.21 6.10 20.29
CA HIS A 292 -4.17 6.94 19.08
C HIS A 292 -3.60 8.33 19.33
N LYS A 293 -3.85 8.96 20.49
CA LYS A 293 -3.27 10.27 20.84
C LYS A 293 -1.74 10.24 20.87
N TRP A 294 -1.18 9.27 21.61
CA TRP A 294 0.27 9.03 21.65
C TRP A 294 0.83 8.76 20.26
N LEU A 295 0.13 7.95 19.45
CA LEU A 295 0.58 7.62 18.10
C LEU A 295 0.57 8.85 17.19
N ARG A 296 -0.51 9.64 17.22
CA ARG A 296 -0.67 10.90 16.47
C ARG A 296 0.45 11.88 16.76
N GLU A 297 0.76 12.11 18.04
CA GLU A 297 1.85 12.99 18.47
C GLU A 297 3.20 12.54 17.88
N ARG A 298 3.49 11.24 17.90
CA ARG A 298 4.74 10.71 17.34
C ARG A 298 4.79 10.82 15.82
N MET A 299 3.68 10.57 15.12
CA MET A 299 3.60 10.70 13.65
C MET A 299 3.73 12.15 13.19
N ALA A 300 3.22 13.10 13.99
CA ALA A 300 3.33 14.53 13.75
C ALA A 300 4.76 15.05 13.97
N LEU A 301 5.45 14.61 15.03
CA LEU A 301 6.82 15.07 15.35
C LEU A 301 7.85 14.64 14.30
N SER A 302 7.65 13.51 13.63
CA SER A 302 8.53 13.04 12.54
C SER A 302 8.56 13.96 11.31
N LEU A 303 7.84 15.08 11.32
CA LEU A 303 7.80 16.08 10.24
C LEU A 303 8.99 17.04 10.20
N ILE A 304 9.66 17.28 11.32
CA ILE A 304 10.40 18.55 11.48
C ILE A 304 11.76 18.56 10.75
N GLU A 305 12.21 17.45 10.15
CA GLU A 305 13.55 17.39 9.50
C GLU A 305 13.58 16.73 8.11
N ALA A 306 12.44 16.58 7.42
CA ALA A 306 12.36 15.79 6.19
C ALA A 306 12.23 16.67 4.92
N PRO A 307 13.28 16.84 4.06
CA PRO A 307 13.29 17.69 2.86
C PRO A 307 12.26 17.35 1.77
N TRP A 308 11.53 16.25 1.92
CA TRP A 308 10.65 15.64 0.91
C TRP A 308 9.33 16.39 0.73
N HIS A 309 8.93 17.24 1.70
CA HIS A 309 7.69 18.02 1.58
C HIS A 309 7.70 18.95 0.38
N GLU A 310 8.84 19.57 0.06
CA GLU A 310 8.96 20.49 -1.08
C GLU A 310 8.86 19.79 -2.44
N ALA A 311 9.39 18.57 -2.54
CA ALA A 311 9.37 17.78 -3.78
C ALA A 311 7.95 17.34 -4.20
N PHE A 312 7.04 17.17 -3.23
CA PHE A 312 5.66 16.72 -3.49
C PHE A 312 4.65 17.87 -3.66
N ILE A 313 4.91 19.05 -3.09
CA ILE A 313 3.99 20.20 -3.16
C ILE A 313 4.11 20.94 -4.50
N THR A 314 5.29 20.93 -5.14
CA THR A 314 5.60 21.82 -6.27
C THR A 314 5.23 21.28 -7.65
N ARG A 315 4.69 20.07 -7.78
CA ARG A 315 4.30 19.50 -9.08
C ARG A 315 2.79 19.40 -9.21
N PRO A 316 2.12 20.25 -10.01
CA PRO A 316 0.71 20.08 -10.31
C PRO A 316 0.53 18.72 -10.98
N ARG A 317 -0.23 17.83 -10.32
CA ARG A 317 -0.69 16.61 -10.97
C ARG A 317 -1.62 17.03 -12.10
N SER A 318 -1.16 16.93 -13.34
CA SER A 318 -2.08 16.80 -14.46
C SER A 318 -3.04 15.69 -14.10
N ILE A 319 -4.34 15.98 -14.04
CA ILE A 319 -5.40 14.99 -13.86
C ILE A 319 -5.40 14.14 -15.13
N GLY A 320 -4.45 13.20 -15.19
CA GLY A 320 -4.43 12.14 -16.17
C GLY A 320 -5.58 11.22 -15.80
N HIS A 321 -6.68 11.34 -16.54
CA HIS A 321 -7.71 10.33 -16.56
C HIS A 321 -7.09 9.04 -17.11
N ASP A 322 -6.53 8.20 -16.23
CA ASP A 322 -6.35 6.78 -16.52
C ASP A 322 -7.75 6.16 -16.65
N LYS A 323 -8.33 6.29 -17.84
CA LYS A 323 -9.45 5.47 -18.29
C LYS A 323 -8.91 4.07 -18.52
N HIS A 324 -8.93 3.24 -17.48
CA HIS A 324 -8.95 1.81 -17.67
C HIS A 324 -10.43 1.40 -17.79
N THR A 325 -10.85 1.21 -19.05
CA THR A 325 -11.93 0.30 -19.44
C THR A 325 -11.66 -1.11 -18.94
#